data_AF-A0A1G2DD50-F1
#
_entry.id   AF-A0A1G2DD50-F1
#
_cell.length_a   1.000
_cell.length_b   1.000
_cell.length_c   1.000
_cell.angle_alpha   90.00
_cell.angle_beta   90.00
_cell.angle_gamma   90.00
#
_symmetry.space_group_name_H-M   'P 1'
#
loop_
_entity.id
_entity.type
_entity.pdbx_description
1 polymer ?
#
loop_
_entity_poly.entity_id
_entity_poly.type
_entity_poly.pdbx_seq_one_letter_code
_entity_poly.pdbx_strand_id
1 'polypeptide(L)'
;MHKASLASTLLLQALFLPRLVFAATPPDEVLEFVGKISTNILNPLIMILFALAFVYFVYGVAAYIWNPDNEEARTKGKMSMLWGVVGMFIMVSVFGIMKFIISSIGADDALMNYV
;
A
#
# COMPACT_ATOMS: atom_id res chain seq x y z
N MET A 1 -29.92 42.66 -18.38
CA MET A 1 -28.75 42.23 -19.19
C MET A 1 -27.73 41.34 -18.43
N HIS A 2 -27.95 40.98 -17.14
CA HIS A 2 -26.95 40.25 -16.32
C HIS A 2 -26.96 38.71 -16.45
N LYS A 3 -28.06 38.10 -16.93
CA LYS A 3 -28.19 36.63 -17.03
C LYS A 3 -27.45 36.01 -18.23
N ALA A 4 -27.23 36.79 -19.29
CA ALA A 4 -26.55 36.33 -20.50
C ALA A 4 -25.03 36.15 -20.31
N SER A 5 -24.40 36.91 -19.40
CA SER A 5 -22.97 36.80 -19.09
C SER A 5 -22.65 35.50 -18.35
N LEU A 6 -23.48 35.12 -17.35
CA LEU A 6 -23.30 33.92 -16.54
C LEU A 6 -23.42 32.62 -17.36
N ALA A 7 -24.35 32.58 -18.33
CA ALA A 7 -24.50 31.45 -19.23
C ALA A 7 -23.27 31.27 -20.15
N SER A 8 -22.70 32.37 -20.63
CA SER A 8 -21.46 32.38 -21.43
C SER A 8 -20.24 31.92 -20.61
N THR A 9 -20.15 32.32 -19.33
CA THR A 9 -19.07 31.86 -18.44
C THR A 9 -19.19 30.37 -18.11
N LEU A 10 -20.40 29.87 -17.86
CA LEU A 10 -20.67 28.45 -17.61
C LEU A 10 -20.33 27.57 -18.82
N LEU A 11 -20.66 28.03 -20.03
CA LEU A 11 -20.28 27.36 -21.29
C LEU A 11 -18.76 27.29 -21.47
N LEU A 12 -18.04 28.34 -21.06
CA LEU A 12 -16.58 28.35 -21.10
C LEU A 12 -15.98 27.34 -20.11
N GLN A 13 -16.58 27.13 -18.92
CA GLN A 13 -16.14 26.09 -17.98
C GLN A 13 -16.50 24.68 -18.46
N ALA A 14 -17.64 24.54 -19.15
CA ALA A 14 -18.06 23.26 -19.73
C ALA A 14 -17.09 22.76 -20.81
N LEU A 15 -16.38 23.66 -21.51
CA LEU A 15 -15.30 23.31 -22.44
C LEU A 15 -14.04 22.76 -21.73
N PHE A 16 -13.87 23.01 -20.43
CA PHE A 16 -12.79 22.46 -19.63
C PHE A 16 -13.16 21.14 -18.92
N LEU A 17 -14.45 20.80 -18.81
CA LEU A 17 -14.88 19.51 -18.23
C LEU A 17 -14.30 18.29 -18.97
N PRO A 18 -14.28 18.23 -20.33
CA PRO A 18 -13.67 17.11 -21.03
C PRO A 18 -12.19 16.95 -20.67
N ARG A 19 -11.45 18.06 -20.52
CA ARG A 19 -10.02 18.03 -20.18
C ARG A 19 -9.77 17.46 -18.78
N LEU A 20 -10.67 17.72 -17.82
CA LEU A 20 -10.58 17.15 -16.48
C LEU A 20 -10.92 15.65 -16.48
N VAL A 21 -11.91 15.24 -17.29
CA VAL A 21 -12.27 13.82 -17.45
C VAL A 21 -11.12 13.05 -18.13
N PHE A 22 -10.56 13.55 -19.23
CA PHE A 22 -9.44 12.93 -19.94
C PHE A 22 -8.12 12.91 -19.14
N ALA A 23 -7.95 13.82 -18.16
CA ALA A 23 -6.82 13.76 -17.22
C ALA A 23 -7.07 12.77 -16.06
N ALA A 24 -8.34 12.56 -15.69
CA ALA A 24 -8.75 11.63 -14.63
C ALA A 24 -8.86 10.18 -15.10
N THR A 25 -9.05 9.93 -16.40
CA THR A 25 -9.01 8.60 -17.02
C THR A 25 -7.63 8.38 -17.67
N PRO A 26 -6.62 7.89 -16.93
CA PRO A 26 -5.39 7.43 -17.56
C PRO A 26 -5.72 6.36 -18.62
N PRO A 27 -4.93 6.25 -19.70
CA PRO A 27 -5.18 5.26 -20.76
C PRO A 27 -5.26 3.86 -20.16
N ASP A 28 -6.26 3.08 -20.56
CA ASP A 28 -6.51 1.74 -20.01
C ASP A 28 -5.26 0.84 -20.08
N GLU A 29 -4.42 1.02 -21.10
CA GLU A 29 -3.15 0.30 -21.28
C GLU A 29 -2.13 0.57 -20.15
N VAL A 30 -2.07 1.80 -19.62
CA VAL A 30 -1.16 2.17 -18.53
C VAL A 30 -1.66 1.60 -17.21
N LEU A 31 -2.97 1.67 -16.96
CA LEU A 31 -3.60 1.05 -15.80
C LEU A 31 -3.45 -0.47 -15.81
N GLU A 32 -3.62 -1.10 -16.98
CA GLU A 32 -3.45 -2.54 -17.15
C GLU A 32 -2.00 -2.97 -16.93
N PHE A 33 -1.02 -2.21 -17.43
CA PHE A 33 0.40 -2.49 -17.21
C PHE A 33 0.80 -2.35 -15.73
N VAL A 34 0.40 -1.26 -15.08
CA VAL A 34 0.68 -1.02 -13.65
C VAL A 34 -0.04 -2.03 -12.77
N GLY A 35 -1.28 -2.38 -13.11
CA GLY A 35 -2.05 -3.43 -12.45
C GLY A 35 -1.37 -4.79 -12.57
N LYS A 36 -0.95 -5.19 -13.78
CA LYS A 36 -0.23 -6.46 -14.01
C LYS A 36 1.09 -6.52 -13.25
N ILE A 37 1.83 -5.42 -13.15
CA ILE A 37 3.06 -5.38 -12.36
C ILE A 37 2.75 -5.55 -10.88
N SER A 38 1.79 -4.81 -10.34
CA SER A 38 1.47 -4.85 -8.92
C SER A 38 0.96 -6.23 -8.51
N THR A 39 0.04 -6.81 -9.28
CA THR A 39 -0.56 -8.10 -8.94
C THR A 39 0.41 -9.27 -9.11
N ASN A 40 1.24 -9.29 -10.16
CA ASN A 40 2.10 -10.43 -10.43
C ASN A 40 3.47 -10.37 -9.75
N ILE A 41 3.92 -9.18 -9.33
CA ILE A 41 5.25 -9.00 -8.75
C ILE A 41 5.15 -8.55 -7.29
N LEU A 42 4.38 -7.51 -6.99
CA LEU A 42 4.33 -6.98 -5.62
C LEU A 42 3.60 -7.92 -4.67
N ASN A 43 2.45 -8.47 -5.06
CA ASN A 43 1.66 -9.33 -4.18
C ASN A 43 2.42 -10.62 -3.74
N PRO A 44 3.07 -11.37 -4.66
CA PRO A 44 3.92 -12.49 -4.27
C PRO A 44 5.14 -12.07 -3.44
N LEU A 45 5.75 -10.92 -3.75
CA LEU A 45 6.89 -10.39 -3.01
C LEU A 45 6.52 -10.06 -1.56
N ILE A 46 5.37 -9.42 -1.34
CA ILE A 46 4.84 -9.10 -0.01
C ILE A 46 4.60 -10.40 0.77
N MET A 47 4.00 -11.41 0.14
CA MET A 47 3.75 -12.71 0.77
C MET A 47 5.06 -13.39 1.20
N ILE A 48 6.08 -13.40 0.33
CA ILE A 48 7.39 -13.96 0.65
C ILE A 48 8.07 -13.16 1.76
N LEU A 49 8.03 -11.83 1.70
CA LEU A 49 8.67 -10.97 2.68
C LEU A 49 8.01 -11.09 4.06
N PHE A 50 6.68 -11.24 4.10
CA PHE A 50 5.95 -11.55 5.33
C PHE A 50 6.34 -12.92 5.88
N ALA A 51 6.41 -13.95 5.04
CA ALA A 51 6.84 -15.27 5.45
C ALA A 51 8.27 -15.25 6.03
N LEU A 52 9.19 -14.52 5.39
CA LEU A 52 10.56 -14.33 5.88
C LEU A 52 10.59 -13.59 7.22
N ALA A 53 9.82 -12.51 7.37
CA ALA A 53 9.73 -11.77 8.63
C ALA A 53 9.18 -12.66 9.76
N PHE A 54 8.16 -13.47 9.46
CA PHE A 54 7.57 -14.42 10.41
C PHE A 54 8.56 -15.50 10.81
N VAL A 55 9.28 -16.11 9.87
CA VAL A 55 10.31 -17.10 10.15
C VAL A 55 11.44 -16.49 10.99
N TYR A 56 11.87 -15.27 10.68
CA TYR A 56 12.89 -14.57 11.43
C TYR A 56 12.46 -14.25 12.87
N PHE A 57 11.19 -13.89 13.05
CA PHE A 57 10.57 -13.73 14.36
C PHE A 57 10.58 -15.04 15.16
N VAL A 58 10.12 -16.15 14.58
CA VAL A 58 10.10 -17.48 15.23
C VAL A 58 11.51 -17.95 15.57
N TYR A 59 12.48 -17.74 14.68
CA TYR A 59 13.89 -18.03 14.95
C TYR A 59 14.41 -17.22 16.14
N GLY A 60 14.05 -15.93 16.24
CA GLY A 60 14.38 -15.10 17.39
C GLY A 60 13.82 -15.65 18.70
N VAL A 61 12.55 -16.08 18.71
CA VAL A 61 11.90 -16.71 19.87
C VAL A 61 12.62 -18.00 20.26
N ALA A 62 12.91 -18.88 19.30
CA ALA A 62 13.62 -20.13 19.54
C ALA A 62 15.02 -19.86 20.12
N ALA A 63 15.78 -18.93 19.55
CA ALA A 63 17.11 -18.55 20.02
C ALA A 63 17.10 -17.97 21.44
N TYR A 64 16.03 -17.26 21.82
CA TYR A 64 15.87 -16.71 23.16
C TYR A 64 15.55 -17.76 24.22
N ILE A 65 14.84 -18.84 23.85
CA ILE A 65 14.41 -19.89 24.79
C ILE A 65 15.46 -21.00 24.94
N TRP A 66 16.21 -21.34 23.89
CA TRP A 66 17.06 -22.54 23.87
C TRP A 66 18.28 -22.47 24.81
N ASN A 67 18.85 -21.29 25.04
CA ASN A 67 20.02 -21.10 25.91
C ASN A 67 19.78 -19.98 26.92
N PRO A 68 19.08 -20.25 28.04
CA PRO A 68 18.75 -19.23 29.03
C PRO A 68 19.97 -18.61 29.72
N ASP A 69 21.06 -19.38 29.86
CA ASP A 69 22.30 -18.95 30.54
C ASP A 69 23.27 -18.19 29.63
N ASN A 70 23.02 -18.15 28.32
CA ASN A 70 23.87 -17.44 27.37
C ASN A 70 23.28 -16.06 27.05
N GLU A 71 23.83 -15.02 27.70
CA GLU A 71 23.39 -13.63 27.52
C GLU A 71 23.53 -13.12 26.08
N GLU A 72 24.55 -13.58 25.35
CA GLU A 72 24.78 -13.19 23.96
C GLU A 72 23.69 -13.78 23.04
N ALA A 73 23.37 -15.06 23.21
CA ALA A 73 22.29 -15.73 22.50
C ALA A 73 20.93 -15.08 22.80
N ARG A 74 20.68 -14.70 24.06
CA ARG A 74 19.44 -13.98 24.44
C ARG A 74 19.37 -12.61 23.81
N THR A 75 20.48 -11.87 23.78
CA THR A 75 20.52 -10.53 23.16
C THR A 75 20.26 -10.63 21.67
N LYS A 76 20.89 -11.59 20.98
CA LYS A 76 20.65 -11.85 19.56
C LYS A 76 19.21 -12.29 19.27
N GLY A 77 18.64 -13.19 20.08
CA GLY A 77 17.25 -13.62 19.97
C GLY A 77 16.24 -12.47 20.13
N LYS A 78 16.45 -11.59 21.12
CA LYS A 78 15.63 -10.37 21.30
C LYS A 78 15.72 -9.45 20.09
N MET A 79 16.92 -9.22 19.57
CA MET A 79 17.11 -8.41 18.36
C MET A 79 16.38 -9.02 17.16
N SER A 80 16.49 -10.34 16.97
CA SER A 80 15.78 -11.03 15.88
C SER A 80 14.25 -10.95 16.01
N MET A 81 13.72 -11.05 17.24
CA MET A 81 12.29 -10.81 17.49
C MET A 81 11.88 -9.38 17.15
N LEU A 82 12.66 -8.37 17.57
CA LEU A 82 12.38 -6.96 17.26
C LEU A 82 12.36 -6.71 15.75
N TRP A 83 13.35 -7.19 15.01
CA TRP A 83 13.40 -7.05 13.56
C TRP A 83 12.21 -7.74 12.87
N GLY A 84 11.81 -8.92 13.35
CA GLY A 84 10.62 -9.61 12.84
C GLY A 84 9.32 -8.84 13.09
N VAL A 85 9.15 -8.31 14.31
CA VAL A 85 7.97 -7.49 14.68
C VAL A 85 7.93 -6.19 13.87
N VAL A 86 9.06 -5.52 13.69
CA VAL A 86 9.16 -4.31 12.86
C VAL A 86 8.76 -4.62 11.42
N GLY A 87 9.22 -5.74 10.86
CA GLY A 87 8.82 -6.19 9.52
C GLY A 87 7.31 -6.39 9.40
N MET A 88 6.69 -7.09 10.36
CA MET A 88 5.24 -7.28 10.38
C MET A 88 4.47 -5.97 10.57
N PHE A 89 4.97 -5.07 11.42
CA PHE A 89 4.36 -3.76 11.66
C PHE A 89 4.33 -2.89 10.41
N ILE A 90 5.41 -2.89 9.62
CA ILE A 90 5.46 -2.16 8.34
C ILE A 90 4.40 -2.70 7.39
N MET A 91 4.24 -4.02 7.27
CA MET A 91 3.22 -4.61 6.39
C MET A 91 1.80 -4.17 6.78
N VAL A 92 1.45 -4.28 8.05
CA VAL A 92 0.13 -3.84 8.56
C VAL A 92 -0.07 -2.34 8.34
N SER A 93 0.99 -1.55 8.56
CA SER A 93 0.95 -0.09 8.35
C SER A 93 0.68 0.26 6.88
N VAL A 94 1.32 -0.43 5.93
CA VAL A 94 1.11 -0.20 4.49
C VAL A 94 -0.33 -0.50 4.09
N PHE A 95 -0.89 -1.65 4.51
CA PHE A 95 -2.30 -1.97 4.22
C PHE A 95 -3.26 -0.97 4.85
N GLY A 96 -2.99 -0.53 6.08
CA GLY A 96 -3.81 0.48 6.76
C GLY A 96 -3.76 1.84 6.05
N ILE A 97 -2.58 2.30 5.67
CA ILE A 97 -2.40 3.57 4.96
C ILE A 97 -3.06 3.50 3.58
N MET A 98 -2.90 2.41 2.84
CA MET A 98 -3.50 2.28 1.51
C MET A 98 -5.02 2.32 1.56
N LYS A 99 -5.62 1.57 2.50
CA LYS A 99 -7.06 1.60 2.75
C LYS A 99 -7.53 2.99 3.16
N PHE A 100 -6.76 3.67 4.01
CA PHE A 100 -7.08 5.04 4.43
C PHE A 100 -7.07 6.01 3.26
N ILE A 101 -6.10 5.91 2.36
CA ILE A 101 -6.02 6.77 1.17
C ILE A 101 -7.21 6.52 0.23
N ILE A 102 -7.51 5.25 -0.09
CA ILE A 102 -8.63 4.88 -0.97
C ILE A 102 -9.96 5.38 -0.41
N SER A 103 -10.20 5.16 0.88
CA SER A 103 -11.38 5.65 1.57
C SER A 103 -11.45 7.18 1.64
N SER A 104 -10.31 7.86 1.77
CA SER A 104 -10.24 9.33 1.88
C SER A 104 -10.58 10.03 0.57
N ILE A 105 -10.18 9.45 -0.57
CA ILE A 105 -10.47 10.01 -1.90
C ILE A 105 -11.79 9.51 -2.50
N GLY A 106 -12.51 8.64 -1.79
CA GLY A 106 -13.78 8.05 -2.27
C GLY A 106 -13.61 7.08 -3.44
N ALA A 107 -12.44 6.45 -3.55
CA ALA A 107 -12.17 5.45 -4.58
C ALA A 107 -12.77 4.07 -4.20
N ASP A 108 -12.90 3.20 -5.19
CA ASP A 108 -13.46 1.86 -5.00
C ASP A 108 -12.50 0.98 -4.17
N ASP A 109 -13.04 0.31 -3.14
CA ASP A 109 -12.30 -0.65 -2.31
C ASP A 109 -11.77 -1.84 -3.14
N ALA A 110 -12.32 -2.11 -4.34
CA ALA A 110 -11.81 -3.09 -5.28
C ALA A 110 -10.33 -2.84 -5.65
N LEU A 111 -9.83 -1.61 -5.52
CA LEU A 111 -8.42 -1.29 -5.74
C LEU A 111 -7.49 -1.98 -4.74
N MET A 112 -7.98 -2.35 -3.56
CA MET A 112 -7.22 -3.11 -2.57
C MET A 112 -6.89 -4.54 -3.02
N ASN A 113 -7.60 -5.10 -4.01
CA ASN A 113 -7.26 -6.42 -4.55
C ASN A 113 -5.97 -6.41 -5.40
N TYR A 114 -5.48 -5.23 -5.76
CA TYR A 114 -4.27 -5.03 -6.55
C TYR A 114 -3.07 -4.58 -5.70
N VAL A 115 -3.26 -4.46 -4.38
CA VAL A 115 -2.26 -4.06 -3.37
C VAL A 115 -1.95 -5.26 -2.48
#